data_AF-A0AAU7ZYU1-F1
#
_entry.id   AF-A0AAU7ZYU1-F1
#
_cell.length_a   1.000
_cell.length_b   1.000
_cell.length_c   1.000
_cell.angle_alpha   90.00
_cell.angle_beta   90.00
_cell.angle_gamma   90.00
#
_symmetry.space_group_name_H-M   'P 1'
#
loop_
_entity.id
_entity.type
_entity.pdbx_description
1 polymer ?
#
loop_
_entity_poly.entity_id
_entity_poly.type
_entity_poly.pdbx_seq_one_letter_code
_entity_poly.pdbx_strand_id
1 'polypeptide(L)'
;MYICGIDTSFDDTSISIINNNKIILNKIITYDFSFYKGVIPNKISNYHKKNIYNIFINNLKKKKINLFKIDLIAVTYGPGLFNSLLIGINFSKILSIIINKPIYKINHLHAHILSFFIKNSYINKNKIKFPFISLLISGGNTYLSIIYNFFKIKVYGKTLDNPIGEIYDKIANLLNIKYPGGKKIDKFSKKGKNIFKIKIPIIKGYNFSFSGIYTFFKKKIFKNKYNINDICLSFQNIIFKILFNKIYKLYKKKKINNISIVGGVSSNKYIINKFIKYSKLYK
;
A
#
# COMPACT_ATOMS: atom_id res chain seq x y z
N MET A 1 12.48 -8.92 22.93
CA MET A 1 11.11 -9.46 22.79
C MET A 1 10.87 -9.83 21.33
N TYR A 2 10.54 -11.09 21.06
CA TYR A 2 10.23 -11.63 19.73
C TYR A 2 8.73 -11.55 19.43
N ILE A 3 8.39 -10.80 18.39
CA ILE A 3 7.02 -10.64 17.90
C ILE A 3 6.87 -11.39 16.58
N CYS A 4 5.89 -12.30 16.50
CA CYS A 4 5.49 -12.93 15.24
C CYS A 4 4.38 -12.12 14.58
N GLY A 5 4.66 -11.49 13.44
CA GLY A 5 3.68 -10.74 12.65
C GLY A 5 3.12 -11.57 11.50
N ILE A 6 1.79 -11.64 11.36
CA ILE A 6 1.09 -12.39 10.31
C ILE A 6 0.12 -11.47 9.57
N ASP A 7 0.21 -11.42 8.24
CA ASP A 7 -0.72 -10.67 7.38
C ASP A 7 -1.23 -11.56 6.23
N THR A 8 -2.55 -11.63 6.11
CA THR A 8 -3.31 -12.28 5.02
C THR A 8 -4.49 -11.39 4.59
N SER A 9 -4.34 -10.07 4.70
CA SER A 9 -5.44 -9.12 4.44
C SER A 9 -5.89 -9.06 2.99
N PHE A 10 -5.01 -9.36 2.04
CA PHE A 10 -5.33 -9.31 0.61
C PHE A 10 -4.72 -10.48 -0.16
N ASP A 11 -3.69 -10.26 -0.97
CA ASP A 11 -3.06 -11.21 -1.89
C ASP A 11 -1.74 -11.79 -1.39
N ASP A 12 -1.13 -11.14 -0.42
CA ASP A 12 0.12 -11.55 0.21
C ASP A 12 -0.14 -12.44 1.43
N THR A 13 0.51 -13.62 1.46
CA THR A 13 0.70 -14.39 2.69
C THR A 13 2.03 -13.98 3.30
N SER A 14 1.99 -13.27 4.42
CA SER A 14 3.18 -12.66 5.02
C SER A 14 3.41 -13.14 6.44
N ILE A 15 4.67 -13.46 6.74
CA ILE A 15 5.13 -13.81 8.08
C ILE A 15 6.42 -13.07 8.37
N SER A 16 6.47 -12.44 9.54
CA SER A 16 7.64 -11.72 10.02
C SER A 16 7.93 -12.06 11.47
N ILE A 17 9.21 -11.98 11.84
CA ILE A 17 9.66 -12.03 13.23
C ILE A 17 10.49 -10.78 13.47
N ILE A 18 10.08 -10.01 14.47
CA ILE A 18 10.72 -8.76 14.87
C ILE A 18 11.26 -8.95 16.29
N ASN A 19 12.50 -8.52 16.54
CA ASN A 19 13.06 -8.45 17.87
C ASN A 19 13.58 -7.03 18.15
N ASN A 20 13.09 -6.38 19.20
CA ASN A 20 13.50 -5.03 19.61
C ASN A 20 13.51 -4.01 18.44
N ASN A 21 12.41 -3.98 17.68
CA ASN A 21 12.19 -3.18 16.46
C ASN A 21 13.10 -3.51 15.27
N LYS A 22 13.89 -4.60 15.31
CA LYS A 22 14.69 -5.08 14.17
C LYS A 22 14.02 -6.29 13.53
N ILE A 23 14.02 -6.33 12.21
CA ILE A 23 13.52 -7.47 11.43
C ILE A 23 14.53 -8.62 11.54
N ILE A 24 14.08 -9.78 12.02
CA ILE A 24 14.87 -11.03 12.10
C ILE A 24 14.49 -11.96 10.95
N LEU A 25 13.20 -12.05 10.66
CA LEU A 25 12.62 -12.79 9.56
C LEU A 25 11.56 -11.92 8.90
N ASN A 26 11.53 -11.90 7.57
CA ASN A 26 10.40 -11.35 6.81
C ASN A 26 10.27 -12.16 5.53
N LYS A 27 9.15 -12.89 5.40
CA LYS A 27 8.85 -13.68 4.22
C LYS A 27 7.43 -13.37 3.75
N ILE A 28 7.33 -13.12 2.45
CA ILE A 28 6.09 -12.84 1.75
C ILE A 28 6.01 -13.81 0.58
N ILE A 29 4.82 -14.36 0.34
CA ILE A 29 4.46 -15.05 -0.89
C ILE A 29 3.16 -14.45 -1.41
N THR A 30 3.21 -13.95 -2.64
CA THR A 30 2.11 -13.22 -3.29
C THR A 30 1.33 -14.14 -4.22
N TYR A 31 0.00 -14.07 -4.16
CA TYR A 31 -0.87 -14.74 -5.14
C TYR A 31 -0.65 -14.18 -6.55
N ASP A 32 -0.39 -15.06 -7.52
CA ASP A 32 -0.25 -14.65 -8.91
C ASP A 32 -1.61 -14.48 -9.58
N PHE A 33 -1.89 -13.25 -10.00
CA PHE A 33 -3.10 -12.88 -10.72
C PHE A 33 -2.98 -13.07 -12.24
N SER A 34 -1.85 -13.52 -12.78
CA SER A 34 -1.59 -13.57 -14.23
C SER A 34 -2.67 -14.30 -15.04
N PHE A 35 -3.31 -15.31 -14.45
CA PHE A 35 -4.38 -16.10 -15.08
C PHE A 35 -5.77 -15.44 -15.03
N TYR A 36 -5.95 -14.34 -14.30
CA TYR A 36 -7.25 -13.70 -14.07
C TYR A 36 -7.18 -12.18 -14.30
N LYS A 37 -8.20 -11.62 -14.94
CA LYS A 37 -8.33 -10.17 -15.16
C LYS A 37 -8.92 -9.44 -13.93
N GLY A 38 -8.50 -9.82 -12.72
CA GLY A 38 -9.00 -9.22 -11.49
C GLY A 38 -8.88 -10.10 -10.25
N VAL A 39 -9.48 -9.62 -9.17
CA VAL A 39 -9.41 -10.20 -7.84
C VAL A 39 -10.52 -11.22 -7.68
N ILE A 40 -10.17 -12.47 -7.35
CA ILE A 40 -11.12 -13.56 -7.06
C ILE A 40 -10.96 -13.97 -5.59
N PRO A 41 -11.78 -13.45 -4.66
CA PRO A 41 -11.56 -13.60 -3.23
C PRO A 41 -11.38 -15.05 -2.75
N ASN A 42 -12.18 -15.99 -3.25
CA ASN A 42 -12.11 -17.39 -2.84
C ASN A 42 -10.83 -18.10 -3.28
N LYS A 43 -10.23 -17.71 -4.42
CA LYS A 43 -8.94 -18.28 -4.85
C LYS A 43 -7.80 -17.79 -3.99
N ILE A 44 -7.87 -16.52 -3.57
CA ILE A 44 -6.88 -15.89 -2.70
C ILE A 44 -6.95 -16.47 -1.28
N SER A 45 -8.14 -16.63 -0.71
CA SER A 45 -8.29 -17.28 0.60
C SER A 45 -7.77 -18.72 0.58
N ASN A 46 -8.06 -19.48 -0.48
CA ASN A 46 -7.50 -20.83 -0.65
C ASN A 46 -5.97 -20.81 -0.80
N TYR A 47 -5.42 -19.80 -1.45
CA TYR A 47 -3.98 -19.61 -1.54
C TYR A 47 -3.34 -19.39 -0.18
N HIS A 48 -3.90 -18.54 0.69
CA HIS A 48 -3.41 -18.39 2.06
C HIS A 48 -3.48 -19.70 2.83
N LYS A 49 -4.62 -20.42 2.74
CA LYS A 49 -4.83 -21.70 3.43
C LYS A 49 -3.75 -22.72 3.09
N LYS A 50 -3.38 -22.83 1.80
CA LYS A 50 -2.34 -23.76 1.33
C LYS A 50 -0.92 -23.37 1.76
N ASN A 51 -0.66 -22.08 1.95
CA ASN A 51 0.72 -21.58 2.10
C ASN A 51 1.10 -21.18 3.53
N ILE A 52 0.17 -20.73 4.38
CA ILE A 52 0.47 -20.08 5.66
C ILE A 52 1.26 -20.97 6.63
N TYR A 53 0.96 -22.26 6.71
CA TYR A 53 1.71 -23.20 7.55
C TYR A 53 3.13 -23.43 7.01
N ASN A 54 3.23 -23.72 5.70
CA ASN A 54 4.51 -24.02 5.06
C ASN A 54 5.47 -22.82 5.09
N ILE A 55 4.97 -21.62 4.81
CA ILE A 55 5.78 -20.40 4.90
C ILE A 55 6.22 -20.13 6.34
N PHE A 56 5.41 -20.45 7.35
CA PHE A 56 5.79 -20.30 8.76
C PHE A 56 6.91 -21.27 9.15
N ILE A 57 6.64 -22.56 9.07
CA ILE A 57 7.56 -23.61 9.56
C ILE A 57 8.88 -23.61 8.79
N ASN A 58 8.84 -23.50 7.46
CA ASN A 58 10.06 -23.55 6.66
C ASN A 58 10.99 -22.38 6.97
N ASN A 59 10.45 -21.19 7.26
CA ASN A 59 11.27 -20.02 7.55
C ASN A 59 11.79 -20.00 8.99
N LEU A 60 11.01 -20.51 9.96
CA LEU A 60 11.51 -20.75 11.32
C LEU A 60 12.69 -21.73 11.32
N LYS A 61 12.54 -22.87 10.63
CA LYS A 61 13.60 -23.88 10.48
C LYS A 61 14.84 -23.28 9.81
N LYS A 62 14.68 -22.59 8.68
CA LYS A 62 15.80 -21.95 7.96
C LYS A 62 16.56 -20.93 8.81
N LYS A 63 15.86 -20.17 9.65
CA LYS A 63 16.49 -19.18 10.55
C LYS A 63 16.89 -19.75 11.91
N LYS A 64 16.69 -21.06 12.14
CA LYS A 64 16.95 -21.74 13.42
C LYS A 64 16.28 -21.02 14.60
N ILE A 65 15.08 -20.47 14.39
CA ILE A 65 14.31 -19.79 15.44
C ILE A 65 13.45 -20.84 16.13
N ASN A 66 13.66 -20.99 17.44
CA ASN A 66 12.79 -21.83 18.26
C ASN A 66 11.39 -21.17 18.35
N LEU A 67 10.37 -21.95 17.98
CA LEU A 67 8.96 -21.56 18.03
C LEU A 67 8.55 -21.00 19.40
N PHE A 68 9.00 -21.63 20.48
CA PHE A 68 8.66 -21.26 21.85
C PHE A 68 9.39 -20.01 22.37
N LYS A 69 10.35 -19.46 21.61
CA LYS A 69 10.98 -18.16 21.90
C LYS A 69 10.15 -16.96 21.43
N ILE A 70 9.03 -17.19 20.73
CA ILE A 70 8.10 -16.12 20.37
C ILE A 70 7.38 -15.66 21.64
N ASP A 71 7.37 -14.35 21.90
CA ASP A 71 6.75 -13.76 23.09
C ASP A 71 5.29 -13.35 22.85
N LEU A 72 4.95 -12.95 21.63
CA LEU A 72 3.58 -12.58 21.25
C LEU A 72 3.34 -12.74 19.75
N ILE A 73 2.06 -12.86 19.38
CA ILE A 73 1.60 -12.94 18.00
C ILE A 73 0.80 -11.68 17.66
N ALA A 74 1.12 -11.04 16.54
CA ALA A 74 0.44 -9.88 16.02
C ALA A 74 -0.17 -10.24 14.66
N VAL A 75 -1.50 -10.21 14.55
CA VAL A 75 -2.21 -10.62 13.34
C VAL A 75 -3.03 -9.47 12.79
N THR A 76 -2.98 -9.29 11.47
CA THR A 76 -3.86 -8.33 10.79
C THR A 76 -5.32 -8.76 10.95
N TYR A 77 -6.11 -7.91 11.60
CA TYR A 77 -7.55 -8.11 11.80
C TYR A 77 -8.41 -7.37 10.76
N GLY A 78 -7.85 -6.33 10.14
CA GLY A 78 -8.48 -5.60 9.05
C GLY A 78 -7.92 -4.19 8.86
N PRO A 79 -8.39 -3.44 7.86
CA PRO A 79 -9.31 -3.88 6.80
C PRO A 79 -8.65 -4.86 5.81
N GLY A 80 -9.46 -5.61 5.06
CA GLY A 80 -9.00 -6.61 4.10
C GLY A 80 -10.16 -7.46 3.57
N LEU A 81 -9.85 -8.44 2.72
CA LEU A 81 -10.83 -9.45 2.27
C LEU A 81 -11.19 -10.34 3.45
N PHE A 82 -12.48 -10.40 3.79
CA PHE A 82 -12.99 -11.13 4.95
C PHE A 82 -12.48 -12.58 5.02
N ASN A 83 -12.65 -13.35 3.93
CA ASN A 83 -12.21 -14.74 3.86
C ASN A 83 -10.68 -14.89 3.98
N SER A 84 -9.90 -13.92 3.48
CA SER A 84 -8.45 -13.95 3.60
C SER A 84 -7.99 -13.63 5.02
N LEU A 85 -8.61 -12.65 5.68
CA LEU A 85 -8.34 -12.28 7.08
C LEU A 85 -8.58 -13.46 8.03
N LEU A 86 -9.67 -14.21 7.82
CA LEU A 86 -10.01 -15.38 8.65
C LEU A 86 -8.89 -16.44 8.68
N ILE A 87 -8.18 -16.63 7.56
CA ILE A 87 -7.07 -17.60 7.51
C ILE A 87 -5.96 -17.20 8.48
N GLY A 88 -5.48 -15.95 8.41
CA GLY A 88 -4.43 -15.45 9.30
C GLY A 88 -4.86 -15.42 10.75
N ILE A 89 -6.10 -14.98 11.04
CA ILE A 89 -6.67 -14.95 12.39
C ILE A 89 -6.74 -16.35 13.00
N ASN A 90 -7.28 -17.34 12.27
CA ASN A 90 -7.42 -18.69 12.78
C ASN A 90 -6.07 -19.38 12.97
N PHE A 91 -5.15 -19.21 12.03
CA PHE A 91 -3.77 -19.70 12.17
C PHE A 91 -3.09 -19.12 13.42
N SER A 92 -3.25 -17.80 13.64
CA SER A 92 -2.66 -17.12 14.79
C SER A 92 -3.27 -17.56 16.12
N LYS A 93 -4.58 -17.84 16.17
CA LYS A 93 -5.25 -18.39 17.35
C LYS A 93 -4.74 -19.78 17.70
N ILE A 94 -4.65 -20.67 16.71
CA ILE A 94 -4.12 -22.02 16.92
C ILE A 94 -2.67 -21.94 17.39
N LEU A 95 -1.85 -21.11 16.75
CA LEU A 95 -0.46 -20.90 17.14
C LEU A 95 -0.35 -20.38 18.58
N SER A 96 -1.16 -19.38 18.95
CA SER A 96 -1.23 -18.81 20.30
C SER A 96 -1.49 -19.87 21.37
N ILE A 97 -2.40 -20.81 21.11
CA ILE A 97 -2.69 -21.94 22.01
C ILE A 97 -1.48 -22.87 22.12
N ILE A 98 -0.87 -23.26 20.99
CA ILE A 98 0.28 -24.19 20.97
C ILE A 98 1.47 -23.65 21.77
N ILE A 99 1.79 -22.37 21.62
CA ILE A 99 2.97 -21.77 22.29
C ILE A 99 2.63 -21.11 23.64
N ASN A 100 1.35 -21.08 24.02
CA ASN A 100 0.79 -20.39 25.17
C ASN A 100 1.24 -18.91 25.27
N LYS A 101 0.98 -18.12 24.22
CA LYS A 101 1.36 -16.70 24.12
C LYS A 101 0.22 -15.80 23.67
N PRO A 102 0.18 -14.52 24.08
CA PRO A 102 -0.89 -13.61 23.72
C PRO A 102 -0.93 -13.29 22.23
N ILE A 103 -2.15 -12.97 21.76
CA ILE A 103 -2.45 -12.54 20.39
C ILE A 103 -3.00 -11.11 20.38
N TYR A 104 -2.47 -10.28 19.49
CA TYR A 104 -2.89 -8.90 19.29
C TYR A 104 -3.49 -8.69 17.91
N LYS A 105 -4.65 -8.04 17.88
CA LYS A 105 -5.34 -7.63 16.64
C LYS A 105 -4.72 -6.34 16.12
N ILE A 106 -4.23 -6.37 14.89
CA ILE A 106 -3.56 -5.24 14.26
C ILE A 106 -4.41 -4.67 13.13
N ASN A 107 -4.52 -3.34 13.10
CA ASN A 107 -5.08 -2.63 11.96
C ASN A 107 -4.03 -2.53 10.84
N HIS A 108 -4.34 -3.08 9.67
CA HIS A 108 -3.47 -3.14 8.49
C HIS A 108 -2.97 -1.75 8.05
N LEU A 109 -3.86 -0.75 8.06
CA LEU A 109 -3.51 0.61 7.64
C LEU A 109 -2.57 1.28 8.65
N HIS A 110 -2.80 1.05 9.95
CA HIS A 110 -1.90 1.55 10.99
C HIS A 110 -0.52 0.89 10.88
N ALA A 111 -0.47 -0.42 10.64
CA ALA A 111 0.78 -1.15 10.44
C ALA A 111 1.57 -0.59 9.24
N HIS A 112 0.89 -0.30 8.12
CA HIS A 112 1.51 0.37 6.98
C HIS A 112 2.10 1.73 7.37
N ILE A 113 1.35 2.58 8.06
CA ILE A 113 1.81 3.92 8.45
C ILE A 113 3.02 3.84 9.38
N LEU A 114 3.04 2.88 10.31
CA LEU A 114 4.08 2.76 11.33
C LEU A 114 5.31 1.96 10.88
N SER A 115 5.29 1.35 9.69
CA SER A 115 6.41 0.53 9.20
C SER A 115 7.73 1.30 9.08
N PHE A 116 7.69 2.64 8.94
CA PHE A 116 8.88 3.52 8.92
C PHE A 116 9.71 3.45 10.22
N PHE A 117 9.09 3.11 11.35
CA PHE A 117 9.77 3.05 12.65
C PHE A 117 10.53 1.73 12.86
N ILE A 118 10.42 0.77 11.95
CA ILE A 118 11.15 -0.50 12.01
C ILE A 118 12.62 -0.28 11.63
N LYS A 119 13.55 -0.68 12.51
CA LYS A 119 15.00 -0.61 12.31
C LYS A 119 15.44 -1.63 11.25
N ASN A 120 16.48 -1.27 10.49
CA ASN A 120 17.04 -2.07 9.38
C ASN A 120 16.00 -2.47 8.32
N SER A 121 14.88 -1.75 8.24
CA SER A 121 13.98 -1.84 7.09
C SER A 121 14.64 -1.15 5.89
N TYR A 122 14.32 -1.63 4.68
CA TYR A 122 14.74 -1.02 3.40
C TYR A 122 14.25 0.44 3.21
N ILE A 123 13.48 0.95 4.17
CA ILE A 123 12.76 2.22 4.12
C ILE A 123 13.54 3.32 4.87
N ASN A 124 14.54 2.97 5.69
CA ASN A 124 15.16 3.90 6.64
C ASN A 124 16.48 4.53 6.16
N LYS A 125 16.40 5.70 5.52
CA LYS A 125 17.54 6.64 5.44
C LYS A 125 17.35 7.92 6.26
N ASN A 126 16.11 8.39 6.46
CA ASN A 126 15.80 9.58 7.27
C ASN A 126 14.71 9.26 8.31
N LYS A 127 14.99 9.50 9.60
CA LYS A 127 14.04 9.26 10.70
C LYS A 127 12.87 10.26 10.61
N ILE A 128 11.69 9.78 10.25
CA ILE A 128 10.46 10.59 10.33
C ILE A 128 10.15 10.91 11.80
N LYS A 129 9.75 12.15 12.10
CA LYS A 129 9.38 12.60 13.45
C LYS A 129 7.89 12.94 13.49
N PHE A 130 7.26 12.69 14.63
CA PHE A 130 5.91 13.17 14.89
C PHE A 130 5.89 14.70 15.12
N PRO A 131 4.77 15.38 14.82
CA PRO A 131 3.69 14.89 13.97
C PRO A 131 4.13 14.86 12.49
N PHE A 132 3.53 13.98 11.70
CA PHE A 132 3.74 13.94 10.24
C PHE A 132 2.44 13.74 9.47
N ILE A 133 2.41 14.23 8.24
CA ILE A 133 1.33 13.96 7.29
C ILE A 133 1.62 12.60 6.62
N SER A 134 0.65 11.71 6.61
CA SER A 134 0.76 10.43 5.91
C SER A 134 -0.23 10.34 4.76
N LEU A 135 0.28 10.09 3.56
CA LEU A 135 -0.51 9.70 2.40
C LEU A 135 -0.40 8.18 2.23
N LEU A 136 -1.47 7.46 2.53
CA LEU A 136 -1.59 6.03 2.27
C LEU A 136 -2.24 5.82 0.92
N ILE A 137 -1.53 5.20 -0.02
CA ILE A 137 -1.96 4.89 -1.39
C ILE A 137 -1.69 3.41 -1.71
N SER A 138 -2.73 2.58 -1.67
CA SER A 138 -2.67 1.15 -2.01
C SER A 138 -3.71 0.77 -3.07
N GLY A 139 -3.78 -0.53 -3.41
CA GLY A 139 -4.81 -1.08 -4.28
C GLY A 139 -6.22 -0.79 -3.79
N GLY A 140 -6.46 -0.96 -2.48
CA GLY A 140 -7.77 -0.83 -1.86
C GLY A 140 -8.00 0.43 -1.04
N ASN A 141 -6.97 1.27 -0.82
CA ASN A 141 -7.07 2.39 0.12
C ASN A 141 -6.39 3.65 -0.40
N THR A 142 -7.01 4.80 -0.18
CA THR A 142 -6.40 6.12 -0.37
C THR A 142 -6.82 7.05 0.75
N TYR A 143 -5.88 7.34 1.66
CA TYR A 143 -6.12 8.17 2.84
C TYR A 143 -5.06 9.27 2.97
N LEU A 144 -5.49 10.43 3.44
CA LEU A 144 -4.64 11.51 3.90
C LEU A 144 -4.90 11.71 5.40
N SER A 145 -3.87 11.51 6.22
CA SER A 145 -3.96 11.59 7.68
C SER A 145 -2.81 12.40 8.28
N ILE A 146 -2.99 12.83 9.53
CA ILE A 146 -1.91 13.32 10.39
C ILE A 146 -1.70 12.31 11.50
N ILE A 147 -0.44 11.93 11.69
CA ILE A 147 0.00 11.00 12.71
C ILE A 147 0.66 11.82 13.80
N TYR A 148 0.04 11.87 14.98
CA TYR A 148 0.54 12.64 16.11
C TYR A 148 1.46 11.82 17.01
N ASN A 149 1.21 10.52 17.13
CA ASN A 149 2.07 9.53 17.78
C ASN A 149 1.62 8.12 17.33
N PHE A 150 2.18 7.06 17.92
CA PHE A 150 1.86 5.67 17.59
C PHE A 150 0.37 5.30 17.74
N PHE A 151 -0.38 6.02 18.58
CA PHE A 151 -1.75 5.69 18.95
C PHE A 151 -2.78 6.71 18.42
N LYS A 152 -2.34 7.92 18.05
CA LYS A 152 -3.21 9.03 17.64
C LYS A 152 -3.04 9.36 16.16
N ILE A 153 -3.98 8.85 15.37
CA ILE A 153 -4.08 9.05 13.92
C ILE A 153 -5.37 9.82 13.63
N LYS A 154 -5.28 10.94 12.91
CA LYS A 154 -6.45 11.70 12.45
C LYS A 154 -6.54 11.67 10.93
N VAL A 155 -7.58 11.05 10.39
CA VAL A 155 -7.87 11.05 8.95
C VAL A 155 -8.50 12.39 8.57
N TYR A 156 -7.93 13.06 7.56
CA TYR A 156 -8.41 14.33 7.01
C TYR A 156 -9.17 14.13 5.70
N GLY A 157 -8.77 13.14 4.91
CA GLY A 157 -9.39 12.84 3.63
C GLY A 157 -9.28 11.38 3.26
N LYS A 158 -10.26 10.89 2.51
CA LYS A 158 -10.27 9.57 1.89
C LYS A 158 -10.71 9.68 0.43
N THR A 159 -10.47 8.64 -0.36
CA THR A 159 -11.17 8.54 -1.64
C THR A 159 -12.67 8.41 -1.41
N LEU A 160 -13.47 9.11 -2.23
CA LEU A 160 -14.93 9.03 -2.23
C LEU A 160 -15.43 7.97 -3.21
N ASP A 161 -14.55 7.48 -4.08
CA ASP A 161 -14.86 6.51 -5.10
C ASP A 161 -13.79 5.41 -5.12
N ASN A 162 -13.23 5.08 -6.29
CA ASN A 162 -12.23 4.02 -6.40
C ASN A 162 -10.89 4.48 -5.78
N PRO A 163 -10.17 3.60 -5.07
CA PRO A 163 -8.80 3.85 -4.66
C PRO A 163 -7.87 4.03 -5.86
N ILE A 164 -6.77 4.76 -5.65
CA ILE A 164 -5.81 5.07 -6.70
C ILE A 164 -5.23 3.81 -7.36
N GLY A 165 -4.88 2.77 -6.59
CA GLY A 165 -4.29 1.55 -7.15
C GLY A 165 -5.23 0.83 -8.12
N GLU A 166 -6.51 0.74 -7.77
CA GLU A 166 -7.54 0.20 -8.67
C GLU A 166 -7.66 1.01 -9.97
N ILE A 167 -7.51 2.33 -9.89
CA ILE A 167 -7.54 3.19 -11.08
C ILE A 167 -6.32 2.94 -11.97
N TYR A 168 -5.13 2.69 -11.40
CA TYR A 168 -3.98 2.23 -12.17
C TYR A 168 -4.29 0.93 -12.92
N ASP A 169 -4.91 -0.04 -12.24
CA ASP A 169 -5.24 -1.34 -12.86
C ASP A 169 -6.33 -1.22 -13.94
N LYS A 170 -7.34 -0.37 -13.71
CA LYS A 170 -8.38 -0.04 -14.70
C LYS A 170 -7.81 0.64 -15.94
N ILE A 171 -6.86 1.58 -15.78
CA ILE A 171 -6.17 2.23 -16.90
C ILE A 171 -5.28 1.23 -17.64
N ALA A 172 -4.56 0.37 -16.91
CA ALA A 172 -3.74 -0.67 -17.51
C ALA A 172 -4.58 -1.62 -18.38
N ASN A 173 -5.75 -2.02 -17.88
CA ASN A 173 -6.68 -2.85 -18.63
C ASN A 173 -7.17 -2.18 -19.93
N LEU A 174 -7.51 -0.88 -19.91
CA LEU A 174 -7.87 -0.13 -21.12
C LEU A 174 -6.74 -0.08 -22.16
N LEU A 175 -5.49 -0.21 -21.71
CA LEU A 175 -4.30 -0.21 -22.55
C LEU A 175 -3.82 -1.62 -22.91
N ASN A 176 -4.62 -2.66 -22.61
CA ASN A 176 -4.25 -4.08 -22.78
C ASN A 176 -2.95 -4.47 -22.05
N ILE A 177 -2.63 -3.78 -20.95
CA ILE A 177 -1.50 -4.10 -20.09
C ILE A 177 -1.96 -5.15 -19.06
N LYS A 178 -1.28 -6.30 -19.01
CA LYS A 178 -1.57 -7.39 -18.06
C LYS A 178 -1.55 -6.88 -16.60
N TYR A 179 -2.51 -7.32 -15.78
CA TYR A 179 -2.55 -7.07 -14.34
C TYR A 179 -1.35 -7.72 -13.60
N PRO A 180 -0.86 -7.18 -12.46
CA PRO A 180 -1.14 -5.84 -11.92
C PRO A 180 -0.51 -4.74 -12.80
N GLY A 181 -1.26 -3.67 -13.00
CA GLY A 181 -0.98 -2.61 -13.96
C GLY A 181 -0.02 -1.53 -13.45
N GLY A 182 -0.03 -1.26 -12.15
CA GLY A 182 0.69 -0.14 -11.53
C GLY A 182 2.18 -0.05 -11.91
N LYS A 183 2.94 -1.13 -11.73
CA LYS A 183 4.39 -1.19 -12.06
C LYS A 183 4.66 -1.03 -13.56
N LYS A 184 3.77 -1.53 -14.41
CA LYS A 184 3.92 -1.46 -15.87
C LYS A 184 3.64 -0.05 -16.38
N ILE A 185 2.60 0.60 -15.86
CA ILE A 185 2.32 2.03 -16.13
C ILE A 185 3.53 2.90 -15.73
N ASP A 186 4.14 2.64 -14.56
CA ASP A 186 5.37 3.34 -14.15
C ASP A 186 6.50 3.15 -15.15
N LYS A 187 6.73 1.91 -15.62
CA LYS A 187 7.74 1.61 -16.64
C LYS A 187 7.49 2.33 -17.96
N PHE A 188 6.27 2.26 -18.51
CA PHE A 188 5.92 2.90 -19.79
C PHE A 188 6.01 4.43 -19.74
N SER A 189 5.64 5.03 -18.61
CA SER A 189 5.65 6.49 -18.46
C SER A 189 7.02 7.14 -18.64
N LYS A 190 8.12 6.40 -18.41
CA LYS A 190 9.49 6.92 -18.52
C LYS A 190 9.86 7.37 -19.93
N LYS A 191 9.20 6.82 -20.95
CA LYS A 191 9.45 7.11 -22.38
C LYS A 191 8.33 7.95 -23.00
N GLY A 192 7.43 8.50 -22.19
CA GLY A 192 6.27 9.24 -22.66
C GLY A 192 6.51 10.75 -22.74
N LYS A 193 5.58 11.43 -23.39
CA LYS A 193 5.38 12.88 -23.37
C LYS A 193 4.04 13.18 -22.68
N ASN A 194 3.98 14.28 -21.94
CA ASN A 194 2.75 14.69 -21.24
C ASN A 194 1.82 15.42 -22.22
N ILE A 195 0.90 14.69 -22.84
CA ILE A 195 0.03 15.17 -23.91
C ILE A 195 -1.36 15.63 -23.42
N PHE A 196 -1.82 15.17 -22.25
CA PHE A 196 -3.12 15.58 -21.73
C PHE A 196 -2.99 16.65 -20.65
N LYS A 197 -3.69 17.77 -20.86
CA LYS A 197 -3.93 18.80 -19.85
C LYS A 197 -5.41 18.78 -19.49
N ILE A 198 -5.72 18.57 -18.22
CA ILE A 198 -7.08 18.68 -17.70
C ILE A 198 -7.10 19.61 -16.49
N LYS A 199 -8.25 20.27 -16.30
CA LYS A 199 -8.56 20.90 -15.02
C LYS A 199 -8.81 19.77 -14.02
N ILE A 200 -8.09 19.82 -12.89
CA ILE A 200 -8.24 18.84 -11.82
C ILE A 200 -9.58 19.09 -11.13
N PRO A 201 -10.42 18.07 -10.93
CA PRO A 201 -11.69 18.26 -10.23
C PRO A 201 -11.46 18.83 -8.83
N ILE A 202 -12.15 19.92 -8.51
CA ILE A 202 -12.07 20.58 -7.21
C ILE A 202 -13.00 19.85 -6.26
N ILE A 203 -12.43 18.99 -5.44
CA ILE A 203 -13.16 18.28 -4.39
C ILE A 203 -13.05 19.10 -3.10
N LYS A 204 -14.17 19.36 -2.42
CA LYS A 204 -14.19 20.05 -1.12
C LYS A 204 -13.33 19.31 -0.09
N GLY A 205 -12.72 20.06 0.82
CA GLY A 205 -11.85 19.50 1.86
C GLY A 205 -10.61 18.77 1.32
N TYR A 206 -10.29 17.62 1.92
CA TYR A 206 -9.09 16.83 1.65
C TYR A 206 -9.38 15.48 0.97
N ASN A 207 -10.63 15.23 0.60
CA ASN A 207 -11.03 14.00 -0.07
C ASN A 207 -10.53 13.91 -1.51
N PHE A 208 -10.41 12.67 -1.99
CA PHE A 208 -9.99 12.32 -3.36
C PHE A 208 -11.15 11.73 -4.16
N SER A 209 -11.07 11.83 -5.47
CA SER A 209 -11.94 11.13 -6.41
C SER A 209 -11.19 10.95 -7.72
N PHE A 210 -11.26 9.74 -8.27
CA PHE A 210 -10.48 9.33 -9.43
C PHE A 210 -11.35 8.78 -10.57
N SER A 211 -12.64 8.54 -10.36
CA SER A 211 -13.54 7.99 -11.39
C SER A 211 -13.71 8.91 -12.60
N GLY A 212 -13.71 10.23 -12.37
CA GLY A 212 -13.69 11.21 -13.46
C GLY A 212 -12.42 11.14 -14.30
N ILE A 213 -11.28 10.82 -13.67
CA ILE A 213 -10.00 10.63 -14.37
C ILE A 213 -10.05 9.38 -15.23
N TYR A 214 -10.53 8.25 -14.67
CA TYR A 214 -10.73 7.04 -15.43
C TYR A 214 -11.64 7.26 -16.65
N THR A 215 -12.77 7.94 -16.46
CA THR A 215 -13.73 8.24 -17.55
C THR A 215 -13.11 9.12 -18.62
N PHE A 216 -12.32 10.12 -18.24
CA PHE A 216 -11.60 10.98 -19.19
C PHE A 216 -10.64 10.16 -20.06
N PHE A 217 -9.81 9.32 -19.45
CA PHE A 217 -8.86 8.48 -20.17
C PHE A 217 -9.57 7.45 -21.05
N LYS A 218 -10.63 6.81 -20.54
CA LYS A 218 -11.48 5.90 -21.31
C LYS A 218 -11.95 6.57 -22.61
N LYS A 219 -12.58 7.75 -22.51
CA LYS A 219 -13.05 8.51 -23.69
C LYS A 219 -11.93 8.85 -24.66
N LYS A 220 -10.76 9.29 -24.17
CA LYS A 220 -9.62 9.65 -25.03
C LYS A 220 -9.03 8.43 -25.76
N ILE A 221 -8.84 7.32 -25.06
CA ILE A 221 -8.28 6.07 -25.61
C ILE A 221 -9.20 5.49 -26.67
N PHE A 222 -10.53 5.53 -26.46
CA PHE A 222 -11.49 5.06 -27.46
C PHE A 222 -11.61 5.97 -28.68
N LYS A 223 -11.47 7.30 -28.51
CA LYS A 223 -11.65 8.24 -29.63
C LYS A 223 -10.45 8.28 -30.57
N ASN A 224 -9.22 8.17 -30.06
CA ASN A 224 -8.00 8.36 -30.84
C ASN A 224 -6.92 7.35 -30.45
N LYS A 225 -6.08 6.97 -31.42
CA LYS A 225 -4.86 6.20 -31.14
C LYS A 225 -3.76 7.12 -30.62
N TYR A 226 -3.40 6.96 -29.36
CA TYR A 226 -2.27 7.66 -28.73
C TYR A 226 -1.16 6.67 -28.39
N ASN A 227 0.09 7.14 -28.32
CA ASN A 227 1.19 6.35 -27.81
C ASN A 227 0.94 5.97 -26.34
N ILE A 228 1.05 4.67 -26.03
CA ILE A 228 0.83 4.12 -24.69
C ILE A 228 1.70 4.79 -23.63
N ASN A 229 2.94 5.17 -23.98
CA ASN A 229 3.88 5.84 -23.09
C ASN A 229 3.37 7.24 -22.71
N ASP A 230 2.81 7.97 -23.68
CA ASP A 230 2.28 9.32 -23.49
C ASP A 230 1.03 9.31 -22.63
N ILE A 231 0.16 8.32 -22.83
CA ILE A 231 -1.02 8.09 -21.98
C ILE A 231 -0.55 7.81 -20.54
N CYS A 232 0.39 6.88 -20.35
CA CYS A 232 0.90 6.52 -19.03
C CYS A 232 1.52 7.73 -18.32
N LEU A 233 2.35 8.54 -19.00
CA LEU A 233 2.95 9.73 -18.41
C LEU A 233 1.91 10.80 -18.08
N SER A 234 0.95 11.03 -18.97
CA SER A 234 -0.12 12.02 -18.75
C SER A 234 -1.02 11.63 -17.58
N PHE A 235 -1.37 10.35 -17.49
CA PHE A 235 -2.16 9.80 -16.38
C PHE A 235 -1.44 10.02 -15.05
N GLN A 236 -0.18 9.61 -14.94
CA GLN A 236 0.58 9.77 -13.70
C GLN A 236 0.82 11.24 -13.34
N ASN A 237 1.00 12.12 -14.33
CA ASN A 237 1.07 13.57 -14.12
C ASN A 237 -0.18 14.10 -13.41
N ILE A 238 -1.36 13.71 -13.90
CA ILE A 238 -2.66 14.14 -13.37
C ILE A 238 -2.83 13.61 -11.94
N ILE A 239 -2.56 12.32 -11.73
CA ILE A 239 -2.61 11.67 -10.42
C ILE A 239 -1.70 12.38 -9.42
N PHE A 240 -0.45 12.65 -9.78
CA PHE A 240 0.48 13.37 -8.92
C PHE A 240 -0.08 14.74 -8.51
N LYS A 241 -0.62 15.52 -9.44
CA LYS A 241 -1.16 16.85 -9.12
C LYS A 241 -2.35 16.77 -8.16
N ILE A 242 -3.23 15.78 -8.32
CA ILE A 242 -4.36 15.54 -7.40
C ILE A 242 -3.83 15.29 -5.97
N LEU A 243 -2.87 14.37 -5.83
CA LEU A 243 -2.28 14.02 -4.53
C LEU A 243 -1.54 15.21 -3.92
N PHE A 244 -0.69 15.87 -4.71
CA PHE A 244 0.12 17.00 -4.29
C PHE A 244 -0.75 18.16 -3.79
N ASN A 245 -1.80 18.53 -4.51
CA ASN A 245 -2.67 19.64 -4.10
C ASN A 245 -3.30 19.42 -2.71
N LYS A 246 -3.70 18.18 -2.39
CA LYS A 246 -4.30 17.85 -1.09
C LYS A 246 -3.27 17.85 0.03
N ILE A 247 -2.10 17.24 -0.21
CA ILE A 247 -0.98 17.26 0.74
C ILE A 247 -0.53 18.68 1.00
N TYR A 248 -0.30 19.47 -0.05
CA TYR A 248 0.17 20.85 0.05
C TYR A 248 -0.82 21.75 0.81
N LYS A 249 -2.12 21.61 0.55
CA LYS A 249 -3.17 22.31 1.31
C LYS A 249 -3.14 21.94 2.80
N LEU A 250 -2.88 20.68 3.14
CA LEU A 250 -2.82 20.23 4.53
C LEU A 250 -1.54 20.70 5.22
N TYR A 251 -0.41 20.56 4.52
CA TYR A 251 0.90 21.09 4.89
C TYR A 251 0.81 22.58 5.25
N LYS A 252 0.28 23.43 4.35
CA LYS A 252 0.13 24.88 4.61
C LYS A 252 -0.76 25.17 5.81
N LYS A 253 -1.88 24.46 5.94
CA LYS A 253 -2.84 24.69 7.03
C LYS A 253 -2.31 24.27 8.39
N LYS A 254 -1.48 23.22 8.45
CA LYS A 254 -1.04 22.60 9.71
C LYS A 254 0.42 22.87 10.07
N LYS A 255 1.20 23.45 9.16
CA LYS A 255 2.63 23.74 9.32
C LYS A 255 3.43 22.49 9.73
N ILE A 256 3.10 21.33 9.14
CA ILE A 256 3.77 20.05 9.40
C ILE A 256 4.67 19.72 8.22
N ASN A 257 5.99 19.73 8.44
CA ASN A 257 6.98 19.60 7.37
C ASN A 257 7.36 18.13 7.06
N ASN A 258 6.99 17.20 7.93
CA ASN A 258 7.26 15.78 7.74
C ASN A 258 6.11 15.12 6.97
N ILE A 259 6.43 14.46 5.85
CA ILE A 259 5.45 13.79 4.99
C ILE A 259 5.93 12.36 4.72
N SER A 260 5.08 11.38 4.97
CA SER A 260 5.27 9.99 4.54
C SER A 260 4.31 9.62 3.41
N ILE A 261 4.78 8.79 2.48
CA ILE A 261 3.96 8.19 1.44
C ILE A 261 4.10 6.67 1.55
N VAL A 262 2.97 5.98 1.71
CA VAL A 262 2.94 4.60 2.19
C VAL A 262 1.88 3.79 1.42
N GLY A 263 1.98 2.46 1.44
CA GLY A 263 1.11 1.55 0.66
C GLY A 263 1.66 1.17 -0.72
N GLY A 264 1.06 0.18 -1.38
CA GLY A 264 1.65 -0.42 -2.60
C GLY A 264 1.94 0.54 -3.77
N VAL A 265 1.14 1.61 -3.93
CA VAL A 265 1.35 2.61 -4.99
C VAL A 265 2.52 3.55 -4.67
N SER A 266 3.00 3.58 -3.42
CA SER A 266 4.24 4.30 -3.06
C SER A 266 5.49 3.70 -3.71
N SER A 267 5.41 2.49 -4.28
CA SER A 267 6.49 1.91 -5.09
C SER A 267 6.64 2.55 -6.48
N ASN A 268 5.69 3.39 -6.89
CA ASN A 268 5.71 4.11 -8.16
C ASN A 268 6.82 5.18 -8.18
N LYS A 269 7.86 4.98 -8.98
CA LYS A 269 9.05 5.83 -9.00
C LYS A 269 8.74 7.21 -9.54
N TYR A 270 7.87 7.33 -10.53
CA TYR A 270 7.47 8.62 -11.08
C TYR A 270 6.82 9.52 -10.01
N ILE A 271 5.83 9.02 -9.26
CA ILE A 271 5.15 9.74 -8.19
C ILE A 271 6.14 10.17 -7.12
N ILE A 272 6.94 9.23 -6.59
CA ILE A 272 7.87 9.51 -5.50
C ILE A 272 8.94 10.53 -5.93
N ASN A 273 9.52 10.38 -7.12
CA ASN A 273 10.52 11.33 -7.62
C ASN A 273 9.94 12.73 -7.80
N LYS A 274 8.66 12.85 -8.22
CA LYS A 274 7.99 14.15 -8.27
C LYS A 274 7.77 14.74 -6.89
N PHE A 275 7.34 13.97 -5.91
CA PHE A 275 7.22 14.46 -4.53
C PHE A 275 8.57 14.94 -3.98
N ILE A 276 9.65 14.18 -4.20
CA ILE A 276 11.01 14.58 -3.80
C ILE A 276 11.41 15.88 -4.50
N LYS A 277 11.20 15.99 -5.82
CA LYS A 277 11.53 17.21 -6.58
C LYS A 277 10.79 18.43 -6.02
N TYR A 278 9.48 18.31 -5.77
CA TYR A 278 8.69 19.40 -5.24
C TYR A 278 9.03 19.72 -3.78
N SER A 279 9.36 18.73 -2.95
CA SER A 279 9.77 18.97 -1.56
C SER A 279 10.98 19.90 -1.42
N LYS A 280 11.86 19.92 -2.42
CA LYS A 280 13.02 20.84 -2.46
C LYS A 280 12.64 22.30 -2.73
N LEU A 281 11.47 22.55 -3.33
CA LEU A 281 10.98 23.89 -3.67
C LEU A 281 10.25 24.58 -2.51
N TYR A 282 9.87 23.84 -1.48
CA TYR A 282 9.06 24.33 -0.36
C TYR A 282 9.76 24.13 1.00
N LYS A 283 11.09 24.34 1.02
CA LYS A 283 11.86 24.39 2.27
C LYS A 283 11.61 25.68 3.02
#